data_AF-A0A1A2BCJ6-F1
#
_entry.id   AF-A0A1A2BCJ6-F1
#
_cell.length_a   1.000
_cell.length_b   1.000
_cell.length_c   1.000
_cell.angle_alpha   90.00
_cell.angle_beta   90.00
_cell.angle_gamma   90.00
#
_symmetry.space_group_name_H-M   'P 1'
#
loop_
_entity.id
_entity.type
_entity.pdbx_description
1 polymer ?
#
loop_
_entity_poly.entity_id
_entity_poly.type
_entity_poly.pdbx_seq_one_letter_code
_entity_poly.pdbx_strand_id
1 'polypeptide(L)'
;MNWKSMAALIAGIPDLPGARCKGRADLFEATIAERTKLASRAELELARAAALRTCADCPALDRCREWFGALPLARRPRGVVAGLVIGSTGLPSKSGAPAGGR
;
A
#
# COMPACT_ATOMS: atom_id res chain seq x y z
N MET A 1 -22.32 0.57 -14.41
CA MET A 1 -21.70 -0.44 -13.54
C MET A 1 -22.75 -1.47 -13.15
N ASN A 2 -22.55 -2.76 -13.44
CA ASN A 2 -23.43 -3.82 -12.94
C ASN A 2 -22.69 -4.64 -11.86
N TRP A 3 -23.45 -5.35 -11.04
CA TRP A 3 -22.95 -6.16 -9.92
C TRP A 3 -21.88 -7.19 -10.33
N LYS A 4 -21.97 -7.77 -11.54
CA LYS A 4 -20.98 -8.73 -12.05
C LYS A 4 -19.59 -8.09 -12.24
N SER A 5 -19.55 -6.82 -12.64
CA SER A 5 -18.30 -6.06 -12.76
C SER A 5 -17.65 -5.79 -11.39
N MET A 6 -18.44 -5.63 -10.33
CA MET A 6 -17.90 -5.48 -8.97
C MET A 6 -17.34 -6.79 -8.43
N ALA A 7 -18.04 -7.91 -8.66
CA ALA A 7 -17.56 -9.23 -8.23
C ALA A 7 -16.20 -9.60 -8.85
N ALA A 8 -15.99 -9.27 -10.13
CA ALA A 8 -14.72 -9.50 -10.82
C ALA A 8 -13.57 -8.63 -10.26
N LEU A 9 -13.86 -7.42 -9.81
CA LEU A 9 -12.87 -6.56 -9.14
C LEU A 9 -12.49 -7.08 -7.76
N ILE A 10 -13.47 -7.61 -7.02
CA ILE A 10 -13.25 -8.19 -5.68
C ILE A 10 -12.44 -9.49 -5.77
N ALA A 11 -12.66 -10.31 -6.80
CA ALA A 11 -11.95 -11.57 -7.00
C ALA A 11 -10.43 -11.42 -7.18
N GLY A 12 -9.94 -10.24 -7.57
CA GLY A 12 -8.50 -9.95 -7.70
C GLY A 12 -7.82 -9.52 -6.39
N ILE A 13 -8.57 -9.36 -5.30
CA ILE A 13 -8.05 -8.97 -3.99
C ILE A 13 -7.81 -10.24 -3.18
N PRO A 14 -6.57 -10.52 -2.75
CA PRO A 14 -6.27 -11.71 -1.97
C PRO A 14 -6.98 -11.61 -0.62
N ASP A 15 -7.41 -12.75 -0.08
CA ASP A 15 -7.76 -12.76 1.32
C ASP A 15 -6.49 -12.57 2.15
N LEU A 16 -6.49 -11.51 2.97
CA LEU A 16 -5.41 -11.16 3.89
C LEU A 16 -5.94 -11.22 5.32
N PRO A 17 -6.07 -12.43 5.92
CA PRO A 17 -6.46 -12.59 7.31
C PRO A 17 -5.48 -11.85 8.23
N GLY A 18 -6.01 -11.09 9.19
CA GLY A 18 -5.17 -10.35 10.15
C GLY A 18 -4.45 -9.13 9.57
N ALA A 19 -4.75 -8.70 8.34
CA ALA A 19 -4.15 -7.51 7.76
C ALA A 19 -4.40 -6.25 8.63
N ARG A 20 -3.34 -5.69 9.22
CA ARG A 20 -3.43 -4.52 10.11
C ARG A 20 -3.80 -3.21 9.40
N CYS A 21 -3.82 -3.22 8.05
CA CYS A 21 -4.32 -2.10 7.26
C CYS A 21 -5.85 -2.04 7.20
N LYS A 22 -6.55 -3.16 7.48
CA LYS A 22 -8.02 -3.19 7.51
C LYS A 22 -8.56 -2.20 8.55
N GLY A 23 -9.54 -1.39 8.17
CA GLY A 23 -10.13 -0.35 9.02
C GLY A 23 -9.32 0.94 9.13
N ARG A 24 -8.21 1.08 8.39
CA ARG A 24 -7.32 2.27 8.45
C ARG A 24 -7.14 2.92 7.08
N ALA A 25 -8.17 2.92 6.24
CA ALA A 25 -8.10 3.41 4.87
C ALA A 25 -7.55 4.84 4.79
N ASP A 26 -8.00 5.74 5.66
CA ASP A 26 -7.55 7.14 5.70
C ASP A 26 -6.03 7.28 5.87
N LEU A 27 -5.43 6.46 6.74
CA LEU A 27 -3.98 6.45 6.94
C LEU A 27 -3.25 6.06 5.65
N PHE A 28 -3.75 5.02 4.96
CA PHE A 28 -3.12 4.51 3.75
C PHE A 28 -3.37 5.42 2.54
N GLU A 29 -4.55 6.05 2.43
CA GLU A 29 -4.82 7.06 1.41
C GLU A 29 -3.96 8.32 1.59
N ALA A 30 -3.70 8.73 2.84
CA ALA A 30 -2.81 9.85 3.16
C ALA A 30 -1.34 9.62 2.74
N THR A 31 -0.95 8.39 2.35
CA THR A 31 0.39 8.10 1.83
C THR A 31 0.57 8.39 0.33
N ILE A 32 -0.53 8.74 -0.37
CA ILE A 32 -0.57 8.98 -1.81
C ILE A 32 -0.45 10.48 -2.08
N ALA A 33 0.74 10.91 -2.51
CA ALA A 33 1.07 12.32 -2.73
C ALA A 33 0.06 13.05 -3.64
N GLU A 34 -0.46 12.38 -4.67
CA GLU A 34 -1.38 12.96 -5.63
C GLU A 34 -2.81 13.13 -5.09
N ARG A 35 -3.17 12.42 -4.02
CA ARG A 35 -4.48 12.57 -3.35
C ARG A 35 -4.44 13.59 -2.22
N THR A 36 -3.25 13.87 -1.69
CA THR A 36 -3.07 14.81 -0.58
C THR A 36 -2.65 16.20 -1.06
N LYS A 37 -3.43 16.82 -1.97
CA LYS A 37 -3.10 18.12 -2.58
C LYS A 37 -2.91 19.28 -1.59
N LEU A 38 -3.44 19.14 -0.37
CA LEU A 38 -3.37 20.14 0.70
C LEU A 38 -2.38 19.76 1.82
N ALA A 39 -1.83 18.54 1.80
CA ALA A 39 -0.90 18.11 2.83
C ALA A 39 0.51 18.58 2.51
N SER A 40 1.20 19.08 3.52
CA SER A 40 2.63 19.35 3.49
C SER A 40 3.42 18.06 3.25
N ARG A 41 4.65 18.21 2.74
CA ARG A 41 5.59 17.08 2.61
C ARG A 41 5.83 16.37 3.95
N ALA A 42 5.84 17.12 5.06
CA ALA A 42 6.04 16.55 6.39
C ALA A 42 4.89 15.62 6.80
N GLU A 43 3.63 16.00 6.53
CA GLU A 43 2.46 15.17 6.82
C GLU A 43 2.44 13.89 5.97
N LEU A 44 2.82 13.99 4.69
CA LEU A 44 2.95 12.83 3.80
C LEU A 44 3.99 11.82 4.33
N GLU A 45 5.16 12.30 4.74
CA GLU A 45 6.21 11.44 5.30
C GLU A 45 5.81 10.84 6.65
N LEU A 46 5.09 11.60 7.49
CA LEU A 46 4.54 11.09 8.75
C LEU A 46 3.54 9.95 8.52
N ALA A 47 2.61 10.13 7.56
CA ALA A 47 1.64 9.10 7.17
C ALA A 47 2.35 7.85 6.63
N ARG A 48 3.36 8.02 5.76
CA ARG A 48 4.17 6.92 5.24
C ARG A 48 4.89 6.17 6.34
N ALA A 49 5.52 6.87 7.28
CA ALA A 49 6.21 6.25 8.41
C ALA A 49 5.24 5.45 9.30
N ALA A 50 4.05 5.98 9.58
CA ALA A 50 3.03 5.28 10.35
C ALA A 50 2.47 4.03 9.63
N ALA A 51 2.25 4.12 8.32
CA ALA A 51 1.82 2.98 7.50
C ALA A 51 2.92 1.91 7.41
N LEU A 52 4.20 2.29 7.25
CA LEU A 52 5.33 1.35 7.22
C LEU A 52 5.48 0.59 8.54
N ARG A 53 5.37 1.27 9.69
CA ARG A 53 5.33 0.59 11.00
C ARG A 53 4.18 -0.41 11.09
N THR A 54 3.01 -0.02 10.60
CA THR A 54 1.84 -0.92 10.56
C THR A 54 2.09 -2.16 9.71
N CYS A 55 2.78 -2.00 8.58
CA CYS A 55 3.17 -3.12 7.73
C CYS A 55 4.22 -4.02 8.40
N ALA A 56 5.20 -3.45 9.10
CA ALA A 56 6.28 -4.19 9.76
C ALA A 56 5.74 -5.23 10.77
N ASP A 57 4.70 -4.88 11.52
CA ASP A 57 4.08 -5.76 12.51
C ASP A 57 2.93 -6.62 11.95
N CYS A 58 2.67 -6.56 10.64
CA CYS A 58 1.49 -7.16 10.02
C CYS A 58 1.66 -8.67 9.78
N PRO A 59 0.78 -9.53 10.34
CA PRO A 59 0.86 -10.98 10.12
C PRO A 59 0.55 -11.39 8.67
N ALA A 60 -0.09 -10.51 7.89
CA ALA A 60 -0.42 -10.75 6.49
C ALA A 60 0.65 -10.21 5.51
N LEU A 61 1.81 -9.72 6.00
CA LEU A 61 2.78 -9.01 5.17
C LEU A 61 3.33 -9.87 4.03
N ASP A 62 3.63 -11.14 4.29
CA ASP A 62 4.22 -12.03 3.28
C ASP A 62 3.25 -12.30 2.13
N ARG A 63 1.99 -12.66 2.44
CA ARG A 63 0.93 -12.78 1.41
C ARG A 63 0.67 -11.47 0.68
N CYS A 64 0.75 -10.34 1.38
CA CYS A 64 0.61 -9.03 0.76
C CYS A 64 1.75 -8.76 -0.25
N ARG A 65 2.98 -9.18 0.05
CA ARG A 65 4.12 -9.10 -0.85
C ARG A 65 4.00 -10.02 -2.06
N GLU A 66 3.56 -11.27 -1.85
CA GLU A 66 3.33 -12.24 -2.93
C GLU A 66 2.32 -11.70 -3.95
N TRP A 67 1.16 -11.25 -3.46
CA TRP A 67 0.14 -10.64 -4.31
C TRP A 67 0.66 -9.40 -5.03
N PHE A 68 1.31 -8.49 -4.31
CA PHE A 68 1.86 -7.27 -4.90
C PHE A 68 2.91 -7.58 -5.98
N GLY A 69 3.77 -8.58 -5.75
CA GLY A 69 4.78 -9.05 -6.69
C GLY A 69 4.19 -9.61 -7.98
N ALA A 70 3.03 -10.27 -7.90
CA ALA A 70 2.31 -10.82 -9.04
C ALA A 70 1.60 -9.75 -9.90
N LEU A 71 1.43 -8.52 -9.40
CA LEU A 71 0.78 -7.45 -10.15
C LEU A 71 1.69 -6.88 -11.26
N PRO A 72 1.18 -6.70 -12.50
CA PRO A 72 1.82 -5.88 -13.51
C PRO A 72 2.07 -4.46 -12.99
N LEU A 73 3.19 -3.83 -13.39
CA LEU A 73 3.57 -2.48 -12.93
C LEU A 73 2.43 -1.46 -13.03
N ALA A 74 1.70 -1.47 -14.14
CA ALA A 74 0.58 -0.55 -14.39
C ALA A 74 -0.63 -0.75 -13.46
N ARG A 75 -0.69 -1.87 -12.74
CA ARG A 75 -1.79 -2.22 -11.80
C ARG A 75 -1.38 -2.14 -10.34
N ARG A 76 -0.13 -1.75 -10.05
CA ARG A 76 0.35 -1.65 -8.67
C ARG A 76 -0.30 -0.47 -7.95
N PRO A 77 -0.86 -0.67 -6.74
CA PRO A 77 -1.39 0.42 -5.94
C PRO A 77 -0.31 1.46 -5.60
N ARG A 78 -0.69 2.74 -5.57
CA ARG A 78 0.16 3.83 -5.09
C ARG A 78 0.07 3.97 -3.56
N GLY A 79 1.04 4.67 -2.97
CA GLY A 79 1.13 4.84 -1.52
C GLY A 79 1.88 3.69 -0.86
N VAL A 80 1.65 3.46 0.43
CA VAL A 80 2.28 2.34 1.16
C VAL A 80 1.50 1.05 0.91
N VAL A 81 2.17 0.05 0.34
CA VAL A 81 1.64 -1.30 0.12
C VAL A 81 2.77 -2.32 0.23
N ALA A 82 2.52 -3.51 0.78
CA ALA A 82 3.52 -4.56 0.96
C ALA A 82 4.79 -4.12 1.75
N GLY A 83 4.66 -3.09 2.59
CA GLY A 83 5.79 -2.49 3.32
C GLY A 83 6.71 -1.62 2.45
N LEU A 84 6.22 -1.13 1.32
CA LEU A 84 6.96 -0.32 0.35
C LEU A 84 6.18 0.95 0.00
N VAL A 85 6.89 2.05 -0.24
CA VAL A 85 6.28 3.30 -0.75
C VAL A 85 6.27 3.27 -2.27
N ILE A 86 5.10 3.18 -2.90
CA ILE A 86 4.94 3.11 -4.35
C ILE A 86 4.50 4.47 -4.89
N GLY A 87 5.29 5.00 -5.83
CA GLY A 87 5.01 6.26 -6.51
C GLY A 87 4.21 6.07 -7.81
N SER A 88 4.14 7.13 -8.62
CA SER A 88 3.42 7.15 -9.90
C SER A 88 3.94 6.14 -10.94
N THR A 89 5.18 5.66 -10.81
CA THR A 89 5.80 4.69 -11.73
C THR A 89 5.48 3.23 -11.39
N GLY A 90 4.80 2.95 -10.27
CA GLY A 90 4.55 1.58 -9.80
C GLY A 90 5.78 0.86 -9.23
N LEU A 91 6.92 1.55 -9.14
CA LEU A 91 8.14 1.06 -8.53
C LEU A 91 8.27 1.54 -7.07
N PRO A 92 8.94 0.77 -6.20
CA PRO A 92 9.31 1.23 -4.87
C PRO A 92 10.15 2.52 -4.94
N SER A 93 9.78 3.50 -4.14
CA SER A 93 10.51 4.74 -3.99
C SER A 93 11.75 4.49 -3.14
N LYS A 94 12.89 5.06 -3.54
CA LYS A 94 14.16 4.94 -2.79
C LYS A 94 14.04 5.41 -1.34
N SER A 95 13.10 6.29 -1.04
CA SER A 95 12.83 6.86 0.28
C SER A 95 12.14 5.92 1.28
N GLY A 96 11.72 4.72 0.87
CA GLY A 96 10.92 3.81 1.70
C GLY A 96 11.40 2.36 1.76
N ALA A 97 12.61 2.06 1.27
CA ALA A 97 13.18 0.72 1.45
C ALA A 97 13.48 0.50 2.95
N PRO A 98 13.10 -0.66 3.55
CA PRO A 98 13.62 -1.00 4.86
C PRO A 98 15.15 -1.07 4.73
N ALA A 99 15.85 -0.37 5.63
CA ALA A 99 17.30 -0.51 5.76
C ALA A 99 17.61 -2.00 5.88
N GLY A 100 18.37 -2.54 4.93
CA GLY A 100 18.73 -3.95 4.88
C GLY A 100 19.35 -4.39 6.21
N GLY A 101 18.72 -5.37 6.85
CA GLY A 101 19.27 -6.04 8.01
C GLY A 101 20.55 -6.78 7.64
N ARG A 102 21.59 -6.58 8.45
CA ARG A 102 22.66 -7.54 8.70
C ARG A 102 22.54 -7.98 10.14
#